data_AF-A0A0Q6FMJ1-F1
#
_entry.id   AF-A0A0Q6FMJ1-F1
#
_cell.length_a   1.000
_cell.length_b   1.000
_cell.length_c   1.000
_cell.angle_alpha   90.00
_cell.angle_beta   90.00
_cell.angle_gamma   90.00
#
_symmetry.space_group_name_H-M   'P 1'
#
loop_
_entity.id
_entity.type
_entity.pdbx_description
1 polymer ?
#
loop_
_entity_poly.entity_id
_entity_poly.type
_entity_poly.pdbx_seq_one_letter_code
_entity_poly.pdbx_strand_id
1 'polypeptide(L)'
;MIREAIFAGLMFGGLVLGTSTASAQEDQIDCQNAITQAEMNMCANQDYEAADKELNAVYRKAMASVKATDTELADIDTNLVGAVEALKNAQRAWIGYRDGQCELAGFEARGGSMEPMLVSGCLADLTKKRTDELKELANGFGN
;
A
#
# COMPACT_ATOMS: atom_id res chain seq x y z
N MET A 1 -24.16 -47.36 43.45
CA MET A 1 -23.75 -48.33 42.42
C MET A 1 -22.42 -47.91 41.88
N ILE A 2 -21.41 -48.74 42.13
CA ILE A 2 -19.99 -48.59 41.79
C ILE A 2 -19.79 -48.91 40.31
N ARG A 3 -18.81 -48.24 39.66
CA ARG A 3 -17.85 -48.72 38.63
C ARG A 3 -17.19 -47.50 37.98
N GLU A 4 -16.03 -47.02 38.44
CA GLU A 4 -14.65 -47.48 38.13
C GLU A 4 -14.35 -47.64 36.63
N ALA A 5 -13.50 -46.76 36.11
CA ALA A 5 -12.55 -47.06 35.02
C ALA A 5 -11.43 -45.99 34.95
N ILE A 6 -10.44 -46.17 35.83
CA ILE A 6 -9.01 -46.31 35.50
C ILE A 6 -8.37 -45.17 34.67
N PHE A 7 -7.54 -44.39 35.37
CA PHE A 7 -6.37 -43.71 34.81
C PHE A 7 -5.40 -44.72 34.20
N ALA A 8 -5.11 -44.59 32.91
CA ALA A 8 -3.96 -45.21 32.26
C ALA A 8 -3.28 -44.14 31.41
N GLY A 9 -2.07 -43.77 31.82
CA GLY A 9 -1.31 -42.69 31.22
C GLY A 9 -0.68 -43.06 29.88
N LEU A 10 -0.20 -42.02 29.19
CA LEU A 10 0.98 -42.12 28.35
C LEU A 10 1.61 -40.73 28.23
N MET A 11 2.73 -40.56 28.94
CA MET A 11 3.65 -39.45 28.77
C MET A 11 4.23 -39.51 27.35
N PHE A 12 3.68 -38.71 26.44
CA PHE A 12 4.32 -38.47 25.14
C PHE A 12 5.41 -37.41 25.33
N GLY A 13 6.63 -37.88 25.55
CA GLY A 13 7.83 -37.07 25.40
C GLY A 13 8.01 -36.68 23.94
N GLY A 14 7.59 -35.47 23.59
CA GLY A 14 7.83 -34.85 22.28
C GLY A 14 9.03 -33.91 22.36
N LEU A 15 10.12 -34.31 21.69
CA LEU A 15 11.32 -33.53 21.44
C LEU A 15 10.96 -32.11 20.96
N VAL A 16 11.31 -31.09 21.76
CA VAL A 16 11.21 -29.68 21.36
C VAL A 16 12.29 -29.42 20.30
N LEU A 17 11.91 -29.50 19.03
CA LEU A 17 12.71 -28.97 17.92
C LEU A 17 12.73 -27.45 18.06
N GLY A 18 13.80 -26.92 18.63
CA GLY A 18 14.04 -25.47 18.69
C GLY A 18 14.07 -24.90 17.28
N THR A 19 13.00 -24.20 16.89
CA THR A 19 13.01 -23.40 15.66
C THR A 19 13.88 -22.20 15.91
N SER A 20 15.13 -22.26 15.44
CA SER A 20 15.99 -21.08 15.32
C SER A 20 15.29 -20.08 14.42
N THR A 21 14.61 -19.09 15.01
CA THR A 21 14.20 -17.89 14.30
C THR A 21 15.49 -17.16 13.91
N ALA A 22 15.99 -17.42 12.70
CA ALA A 22 16.97 -16.56 12.08
C ALA A 22 16.29 -15.20 11.89
N SER A 23 16.50 -14.28 12.84
CA SER A 23 16.20 -12.87 12.62
C SER A 23 17.14 -12.42 11.52
N ALA A 24 16.64 -12.30 10.29
CA ALA A 24 17.30 -11.49 9.29
C ALA A 24 17.39 -10.08 9.90
N GLN A 25 18.59 -9.69 10.31
CA GLN A 25 18.85 -8.33 10.74
C GLN A 25 18.75 -7.49 9.46
N GLU A 26 17.62 -6.79 9.29
CA GLU A 26 17.51 -5.74 8.29
C GLU A 26 18.47 -4.63 8.72
N ASP A 27 19.70 -4.68 8.23
CA ASP A 27 20.58 -3.52 8.27
C ASP A 27 19.85 -2.38 7.53
N GLN A 28 19.52 -1.32 8.27
CA GLN A 28 18.90 -0.14 7.65
C GLN A 28 19.85 0.43 6.61
N ILE A 29 19.40 0.45 5.36
CA ILE A 29 20.16 0.99 4.23
C ILE A 29 20.21 2.51 4.36
N ASP A 30 21.40 3.08 4.28
CA ASP A 30 21.59 4.53 4.20
C ASP A 30 21.34 5.01 2.77
N CYS A 31 20.11 5.41 2.50
CA CYS A 31 19.71 5.87 1.17
C CYS A 31 20.37 7.17 0.72
N GLN A 32 21.02 7.92 1.62
CA GLN A 32 21.81 9.08 1.20
C GLN A 32 23.18 8.71 0.66
N ASN A 33 23.67 7.51 0.98
CA ASN A 33 24.99 7.02 0.58
C ASN A 33 24.93 5.66 -0.14
N ALA A 34 23.79 5.30 -0.72
CA ALA A 34 23.64 4.09 -1.51
C ALA A 34 24.60 4.09 -2.72
N ILE A 35 25.42 3.05 -2.88
CA ILE A 35 26.42 2.95 -3.97
C ILE A 35 26.07 1.81 -4.91
N THR A 36 25.61 0.69 -4.38
CA THR A 36 25.28 -0.48 -5.19
C THR A 36 23.90 -0.34 -5.83
N GLN A 37 23.70 -0.93 -7.02
CA GLN A 37 22.37 -0.97 -7.64
C GLN A 37 21.32 -1.62 -6.74
N ALA A 38 21.72 -2.59 -5.91
CA ALA A 38 20.81 -3.22 -4.96
C ALA A 38 20.32 -2.23 -3.89
N GLU A 39 21.23 -1.47 -3.28
CA GLU A 39 20.88 -0.40 -2.33
C GLU A 39 19.99 0.66 -2.98
N MET A 40 20.34 1.11 -4.19
CA MET A 40 19.52 2.09 -4.91
C MET A 40 18.11 1.57 -5.24
N ASN A 41 17.98 0.30 -5.66
CA ASN A 41 16.67 -0.34 -5.86
C ASN A 41 15.85 -0.36 -4.56
N MET A 42 16.49 -0.71 -3.44
CA MET A 42 15.82 -0.77 -2.14
C MET A 42 15.37 0.62 -1.67
N CYS A 43 16.21 1.65 -1.87
CA CYS A 43 15.86 3.04 -1.56
C CYS A 43 14.72 3.59 -2.42
N ALA A 44 14.74 3.32 -3.73
CA ALA A 44 13.63 3.71 -4.61
C ALA A 44 12.32 3.04 -4.19
N ASN A 45 12.37 1.78 -3.74
CA ASN A 45 11.19 1.10 -3.21
C ASN A 45 10.71 1.70 -1.88
N GLN A 46 11.62 2.05 -0.95
CA GLN A 46 11.26 2.73 0.30
C GLN A 46 10.58 4.09 0.03
N ASP A 47 11.06 4.85 -0.96
CA ASP A 47 10.44 6.10 -1.38
C ASP A 47 9.02 5.88 -1.93
N TYR A 48 8.81 4.81 -2.70
CA TYR A 48 7.49 4.43 -3.16
C TYR A 48 6.56 4.03 -2.00
N GLU A 49 7.02 3.20 -1.07
CA GLU A 49 6.23 2.79 0.10
C GLU A 49 5.82 3.99 0.96
N ALA A 50 6.74 4.95 1.15
CA ALA A 50 6.43 6.20 1.85
C ALA A 50 5.37 7.02 1.11
N ALA A 51 5.48 7.14 -0.22
CA ALA A 51 4.49 7.82 -1.05
C ALA A 51 3.12 7.12 -0.99
N ASP A 52 3.07 5.79 -1.07
CA ASP A 52 1.83 5.01 -1.04
C ASP A 52 1.14 5.11 0.32
N LYS A 53 1.91 5.10 1.41
CA LYS A 53 1.38 5.32 2.75
C LYS A 53 0.70 6.67 2.88
N GLU A 54 1.33 7.73 2.36
CA GLU A 54 0.75 9.07 2.37
C GLU A 54 -0.50 9.15 1.48
N LEU A 55 -0.45 8.59 0.27
CA LEU A 55 -1.61 8.51 -0.63
C LEU A 55 -2.80 7.86 0.08
N ASN A 56 -2.60 6.74 0.76
CA ASN A 56 -3.66 6.05 1.47
C ASN A 56 -4.22 6.86 2.64
N ALA A 57 -3.37 7.64 3.32
CA ALA A 57 -3.81 8.57 4.37
C ALA A 57 -4.67 9.70 3.81
N VAL A 58 -4.27 10.30 2.69
CA VAL A 58 -5.03 11.38 2.04
C VAL A 58 -6.30 10.85 1.38
N TYR A 59 -6.27 9.67 0.77
CA TYR A 59 -7.45 9.03 0.17
C TYR A 59 -8.59 8.89 1.18
N ARG A 60 -8.29 8.51 2.44
CA ARG A 60 -9.30 8.45 3.51
C ARG A 60 -9.94 9.81 3.80
N LYS A 61 -9.16 10.90 3.73
CA LYS A 61 -9.67 12.26 3.91
C LYS A 61 -10.54 12.68 2.72
N ALA A 62 -10.08 12.42 1.50
CA ALA A 62 -10.86 12.68 0.28
C ALA A 62 -12.18 11.90 0.27
N MET A 63 -12.17 10.63 0.70
CA MET A 63 -13.37 9.80 0.86
C MET A 63 -14.36 10.39 1.88
N ALA A 64 -13.87 10.95 2.98
CA ALA A 64 -14.72 11.63 3.96
C ALA A 64 -15.35 12.90 3.37
N SER A 65 -14.57 13.69 2.61
CA SER A 65 -15.04 14.89 1.91
C SER A 65 -16.18 14.56 0.93
N VAL A 66 -15.97 13.62 0.01
CA VAL A 66 -17.00 13.26 -0.98
C VAL A 66 -18.23 12.59 -0.35
N LYS A 67 -18.07 11.92 0.81
CA LYS A 67 -19.20 11.39 1.58
C LYS A 67 -20.04 12.51 2.20
N ALA A 68 -19.41 13.59 2.67
CA ALA A 68 -20.13 14.76 3.15
C ALA A 68 -20.91 15.41 2.00
N THR A 69 -20.29 15.56 0.82
CA THR A 69 -20.98 16.01 -0.40
C THR A 69 -22.19 15.15 -0.75
N ASP A 70 -22.06 13.82 -0.75
CA ASP A 70 -23.19 12.92 -1.02
C ASP A 70 -24.31 13.08 0.03
N THR A 71 -23.96 13.37 1.28
CA THR A 71 -24.96 13.62 2.36
C THR A 71 -25.72 14.92 2.10
N GLU A 72 -25.01 16.01 1.79
CA GLU A 72 -25.63 17.31 1.48
C GLU A 72 -26.51 17.25 0.23
N LEU A 73 -26.07 16.53 -0.82
CA LEU A 73 -26.86 16.36 -2.04
C LEU A 73 -28.10 15.50 -1.82
N ALA A 74 -28.03 14.49 -0.95
CA ALA A 74 -29.19 13.64 -0.63
C ALA A 74 -30.34 14.43 0.02
N ASP A 75 -30.05 15.48 0.78
CA ASP A 75 -31.07 16.37 1.36
C ASP A 75 -31.76 17.24 0.31
N ILE A 76 -31.14 17.43 -0.86
CA ILE A 76 -31.67 18.19 -2.00
C ILE A 76 -32.45 17.28 -2.95
N ASP A 77 -31.79 16.26 -3.51
CA ASP A 77 -32.35 15.26 -4.42
C ASP A 77 -31.43 14.03 -4.43
N THR A 78 -31.98 12.87 -4.12
CA THR A 78 -31.22 11.61 -4.07
C THR A 78 -30.64 11.19 -5.42
N ASN A 79 -31.08 11.76 -6.54
CA ASN A 79 -30.49 11.52 -7.86
C ASN A 79 -29.17 12.26 -8.08
N LEU A 80 -28.80 13.20 -7.20
CA LEU A 80 -27.55 13.97 -7.29
C LEU A 80 -26.37 13.29 -6.59
N VAL A 81 -26.60 12.25 -5.79
CA VAL A 81 -25.56 11.53 -5.06
C VAL A 81 -24.74 10.63 -5.99
N GLY A 82 -23.49 10.34 -5.62
CA GLY A 82 -22.63 9.42 -6.35
C GLY A 82 -21.14 9.75 -6.30
N ALA A 83 -20.74 10.78 -5.56
CA ALA A 83 -19.36 11.23 -5.47
C ALA A 83 -18.44 10.15 -4.87
N VAL A 84 -18.91 9.37 -3.90
CA VAL A 84 -18.17 8.23 -3.34
C VAL A 84 -17.83 7.18 -4.40
N GLU A 85 -18.82 6.76 -5.20
CA GLU A 85 -18.58 5.75 -6.24
C GLU A 85 -17.74 6.30 -7.38
N ALA A 86 -17.92 7.58 -7.73
CA ALA A 86 -17.08 8.26 -8.70
C ALA A 86 -15.60 8.28 -8.27
N LEU A 87 -15.30 8.62 -7.01
CA LEU A 87 -13.92 8.62 -6.49
C LEU A 87 -13.32 7.21 -6.48
N LYS A 88 -14.07 6.18 -6.06
CA LYS A 88 -13.60 4.78 -6.12
C LYS A 88 -13.29 4.33 -7.54
N ASN A 89 -14.11 4.72 -8.52
CA ASN A 89 -13.89 4.39 -9.93
C ASN A 89 -12.65 5.10 -10.47
N ALA A 90 -12.50 6.39 -10.19
CA ALA A 90 -11.32 7.17 -10.56
C ALA A 90 -10.04 6.57 -9.96
N GLN A 91 -10.05 6.19 -8.68
CA GLN A 91 -8.88 5.61 -8.03
C GLN A 91 -8.49 4.24 -8.62
N ARG A 92 -9.47 3.39 -8.94
CA ARG A 92 -9.21 2.09 -9.61
C ARG A 92 -8.63 2.27 -11.01
N ALA A 93 -9.18 3.21 -11.79
CA ALA A 93 -8.66 3.52 -13.11
C ALA A 93 -7.23 4.11 -13.04
N TRP A 94 -6.97 4.97 -12.05
CA TRP A 94 -5.65 5.54 -11.82
C TRP A 94 -4.60 4.46 -11.50
N ILE A 95 -4.93 3.44 -10.71
CA ILE A 95 -4.02 2.31 -10.45
C ILE A 95 -3.62 1.62 -11.77
N GLY A 96 -4.58 1.33 -12.63
CA GLY A 96 -4.30 0.74 -13.95
C GLY A 96 -3.41 1.62 -14.83
N TYR A 97 -3.65 2.93 -14.84
CA TYR A 97 -2.77 3.90 -15.50
C TYR A 97 -1.36 3.88 -14.91
N ARG A 98 -1.23 4.01 -13.59
CA ARG A 98 0.05 4.04 -12.87
C ARG A 98 0.87 2.80 -13.19
N ASP A 99 0.28 1.62 -13.03
CA ASP A 99 0.99 0.36 -13.17
C ASP A 99 1.47 0.17 -14.63
N GLY A 100 0.62 0.49 -15.62
CA GLY A 100 1.02 0.43 -17.03
C GLY A 100 2.09 1.46 -17.42
N GLN A 101 2.02 2.68 -16.88
CA GLN A 101 3.05 3.70 -17.12
C GLN A 101 4.39 3.32 -16.47
N CYS A 102 4.36 2.75 -15.27
CA CYS A 102 5.58 2.40 -14.56
C CYS A 102 6.21 1.10 -15.07
N GLU A 103 5.41 0.16 -15.60
CA GLU A 103 5.94 -0.92 -16.42
C GLU A 103 6.70 -0.35 -17.63
N LEU A 104 6.09 0.57 -18.38
CA LEU A 104 6.73 1.24 -19.52
C LEU A 104 8.03 1.96 -19.14
N ALA A 105 8.06 2.65 -17.99
CA ALA A 105 9.27 3.33 -17.50
C ALA A 105 10.44 2.35 -17.30
N GLY A 106 10.17 1.14 -16.82
CA GLY A 106 11.18 0.09 -16.66
C GLY A 106 11.84 -0.35 -17.98
N PHE A 107 11.21 -0.11 -19.13
CA PHE A 107 11.77 -0.54 -20.42
C PHE A 107 13.07 0.16 -20.81
N GLU A 108 13.39 1.31 -20.21
CA GLU A 108 14.68 1.97 -20.40
C GLU A 108 15.86 1.08 -19.96
N ALA A 109 15.65 0.19 -18.98
CA ALA A 109 16.68 -0.71 -18.48
C ALA A 109 16.24 -2.19 -18.46
N ARG A 110 15.30 -2.59 -19.33
CA ARG A 110 14.64 -3.91 -19.30
C ARG A 110 15.65 -5.07 -19.21
N GLY A 111 15.48 -5.93 -18.22
CA GLY A 111 16.34 -7.09 -17.96
C GLY A 111 17.66 -6.75 -17.25
N GLY A 112 17.94 -5.47 -17.01
CA GLY A 112 19.10 -4.98 -16.27
C GLY A 112 18.81 -4.77 -14.78
N SER A 113 19.87 -4.62 -13.99
CA SER A 113 19.77 -4.41 -12.54
C SER A 113 19.15 -3.07 -12.12
N MET A 114 19.01 -2.13 -13.06
CA MET A 114 18.45 -0.79 -12.83
C MET A 114 16.93 -0.71 -13.10
N GLU A 115 16.35 -1.69 -13.78
CA GLU A 115 14.91 -1.68 -14.09
C GLU A 115 14.03 -1.52 -12.83
N PRO A 116 14.25 -2.24 -11.71
CA PRO A 116 13.43 -2.07 -10.51
C PRO A 116 13.46 -0.64 -9.95
N MET A 117 14.63 0.01 -9.95
CA MET A 117 14.77 1.41 -9.52
C MET A 117 13.91 2.35 -10.37
N LEU A 118 13.89 2.17 -11.70
CA LEU A 118 13.11 3.01 -12.60
C LEU A 118 11.60 2.81 -12.39
N VAL A 119 11.17 1.55 -12.21
CA VAL A 119 9.77 1.22 -11.91
C VAL A 119 9.35 1.83 -10.58
N SER A 120 10.11 1.62 -9.51
CA SER A 120 9.81 2.19 -8.19
C SER A 120 9.84 3.71 -8.17
N GLY A 121 10.78 4.34 -8.88
CA GLY A 121 10.83 5.79 -9.05
C GLY A 121 9.57 6.35 -9.72
N CYS A 122 9.13 5.74 -10.83
CA CYS A 122 7.87 6.10 -11.47
C CYS A 122 6.66 5.93 -10.52
N LEU A 123 6.61 4.81 -9.80
CA LEU A 123 5.53 4.53 -8.86
C LEU A 123 5.46 5.60 -7.77
N ALA A 124 6.61 6.00 -7.20
CA ALA A 124 6.69 7.06 -6.21
C ALA A 124 6.20 8.40 -6.77
N ASP A 125 6.64 8.79 -7.97
CA ASP A 125 6.31 10.07 -8.58
C ASP A 125 4.82 10.20 -8.92
N LEU A 126 4.24 9.17 -9.56
CA LEU A 126 2.82 9.19 -9.89
C LEU A 126 1.94 9.12 -8.62
N THR A 127 2.39 8.42 -7.59
CA THR A 127 1.71 8.34 -6.29
C THR A 127 1.73 9.70 -5.57
N LYS A 128 2.86 10.42 -5.59
CA LYS A 128 2.95 11.79 -5.05
C LYS A 128 2.00 12.75 -5.77
N LYS A 129 1.98 12.74 -7.11
CA LYS A 129 1.06 13.57 -7.91
C LYS A 129 -0.40 13.29 -7.58
N ARG A 130 -0.78 12.00 -7.51
CA ARG A 130 -2.14 11.61 -7.16
C ARG A 130 -2.51 12.01 -5.73
N THR A 131 -1.55 11.95 -4.82
CA THR A 131 -1.73 12.43 -3.45
C THR A 131 -2.12 13.90 -3.43
N ASP A 132 -1.49 14.74 -4.26
CA ASP A 132 -1.81 16.17 -4.33
C ASP A 132 -3.21 16.42 -4.93
N GLU A 133 -3.59 15.72 -5.99
CA GLU A 133 -4.99 15.74 -6.50
C GLU A 133 -6.02 15.36 -5.43
N LEU A 134 -5.71 14.35 -4.60
CA LEU A 134 -6.58 13.92 -3.50
C LEU A 134 -6.61 14.94 -2.35
N LYS A 135 -5.53 15.69 -2.09
CA LYS A 135 -5.51 16.78 -1.11
C LYS A 135 -6.43 17.91 -1.54
N GLU A 136 -6.41 18.28 -2.82
CA GLU A 136 -7.33 19.27 -3.38
C GLU A 136 -8.78 18.84 -3.16
N LEU A 137 -9.11 17.59 -3.48
CA LEU A 137 -10.46 17.04 -3.24
C LEU A 137 -10.84 16.99 -1.75
N ALA A 138 -9.88 16.68 -0.87
CA ALA A 138 -10.10 16.63 0.58
C ALA A 138 -10.39 18.01 1.19
N ASN A 139 -9.91 19.09 0.58
CA ASN A 139 -10.17 20.47 1.01
C ASN A 139 -11.52 21.02 0.49
N GLY A 140 -12.28 20.20 -0.24
CA GLY A 140 -13.55 20.55 -0.87
C GLY A 140 -13.37 20.92 -2.35
N PHE A 141 -14.40 20.68 -3.16
CA PHE A 141 -14.45 21.21 -4.53
C PHE A 141 -14.45 22.73 -4.43
N GLY A 142 -13.30 23.37 -4.70
CA GLY A 142 -13.02 24.78 -4.38
C GLY A 142 -14.11 25.76 -4.82
N ASN A 143 -15.03 26.04 -3.89
CA ASN A 143 -15.96 27.16 -3.91
C ASN A 143 -15.53 28.16 -2.85
#